data_AF-W6A7V8-F1
#
_entry.id   AF-W6A7V8-F1
#
_cell.length_a   1.000
_cell.length_b   1.000
_cell.length_c   1.000
_cell.angle_alpha   90.00
_cell.angle_beta   90.00
_cell.angle_gamma   90.00
#
_symmetry.space_group_name_H-M   'P 1'
#
loop_
_entity.id
_entity.type
_entity.pdbx_description
1 polymer ?
#
loop_
_entity_poly.entity_id
_entity_poly.type
_entity_poly.pdbx_seq_one_letter_code
_entity_poly.pdbx_strand_id
1 'polypeptide(L)'
;MEKQNSVIDDSSLWYETGSRIIQTYSKSLGMNVSSQELYESFLEGEFETEEIYDYFEEDIINMARAWIYIKQVVYEAIEYKQSDRNISDFKLRKVIEVYSYLDPHLTYMSSFSGKTPESIKFLELIQSTRNYVLTNDSKESILEYLLIFYLDVSLNQYFGYFSEIFAFMIVQGILMFKGITPITLSQIIQDSGETYELHVKLLEIIANLKVNEWSQQNLFKEYLKRWISKTEKSFDYMEI
;
A
#
# COMPACT_ATOMS: atom_id res chain seq x y z
N MET A 1 27.82 -16.31 8.12
CA MET A 1 27.02 -15.46 9.02
C MET A 1 25.73 -15.14 8.30
N GLU A 2 24.70 -15.93 8.58
CA GLU A 2 23.34 -15.62 8.15
C GLU A 2 22.91 -14.36 8.91
N LYS A 3 22.62 -13.29 8.18
CA LYS A 3 21.89 -12.16 8.76
C LYS A 3 20.49 -12.71 9.07
N GLN A 4 20.22 -12.96 10.34
CA GLN A 4 18.86 -13.12 10.81
C GLN A 4 18.11 -11.86 10.41
N ASN A 5 17.19 -12.00 9.47
CA ASN A 5 16.19 -10.98 9.19
C ASN A 5 15.35 -10.85 10.47
N SER A 6 15.71 -9.91 11.34
CA SER A 6 14.80 -9.45 12.38
C SER A 6 13.58 -8.93 11.66
N VAL A 7 12.48 -9.66 11.78
CA VAL A 7 11.15 -9.11 11.51
C VAL A 7 11.11 -7.76 12.22
N ILE A 8 10.81 -6.71 11.48
CA ILE A 8 10.64 -5.38 12.05
C ILE A 8 9.38 -5.47 12.94
N ASP A 9 9.57 -5.89 14.19
CA ASP A 9 8.60 -5.78 15.28
C ASP A 9 8.63 -4.35 15.83
N ASP A 10 8.67 -3.38 14.91
CA ASP A 10 8.69 -1.99 15.26
C ASP A 10 7.30 -1.43 15.00
N SER A 11 6.46 -1.51 16.04
CA SER A 11 5.15 -0.86 16.00
C SER A 11 5.27 0.62 15.66
N SER A 12 6.41 1.28 15.97
CA SER A 12 6.63 2.67 15.58
C SER A 12 6.72 2.85 14.07
N LEU A 13 7.39 1.94 13.33
CA LEU A 13 7.46 2.01 11.87
C LEU A 13 6.07 1.88 11.23
N TRP A 14 5.22 0.98 11.75
CA TRP A 14 3.85 0.81 11.28
C TRP A 14 3.01 2.06 11.50
N TYR A 15 3.09 2.65 12.69
CA TYR A 15 2.32 3.83 13.05
C TYR A 15 2.82 5.07 12.32
N GLU A 16 4.12 5.24 12.18
CA GLU A 16 4.73 6.32 11.39
C GLU A 16 4.31 6.22 9.93
N THR A 17 4.43 5.03 9.35
CA THR A 17 4.07 4.78 7.95
C THR A 17 2.59 5.05 7.72
N GLY A 18 1.70 4.48 8.55
CA GLY A 18 0.27 4.70 8.47
C GLY A 18 -0.10 6.18 8.58
N SER A 19 0.44 6.86 9.58
CA SER A 19 0.18 8.30 9.82
C SER A 19 0.60 9.16 8.63
N ARG A 20 1.76 8.88 8.01
CA ARG A 20 2.24 9.61 6.83
C ARG A 20 1.40 9.33 5.57
N ILE A 21 0.93 8.10 5.39
CA ILE A 21 0.04 7.75 4.27
C ILE A 21 -1.29 8.48 4.39
N ILE A 22 -1.92 8.35 5.56
CA ILE A 22 -3.24 8.90 5.84
C ILE A 22 -3.18 10.42 5.75
N GLN A 23 -2.20 11.06 6.40
CA GLN A 23 -2.02 12.51 6.27
C GLN A 23 -1.88 12.95 4.80
N THR A 24 -1.09 12.20 4.01
CA THR A 24 -0.89 12.55 2.60
C THR A 24 -2.19 12.51 1.82
N TYR A 25 -2.97 11.45 2.01
CA TYR A 25 -4.24 11.29 1.33
C TYR A 25 -5.29 12.29 1.83
N SER A 26 -5.39 12.52 3.13
CA SER A 26 -6.27 13.52 3.74
C SER A 26 -6.05 14.91 3.14
N LYS A 27 -4.79 15.32 2.94
CA LYS A 27 -4.47 16.60 2.29
C LYS A 27 -4.97 16.67 0.86
N SER A 28 -4.95 15.58 0.10
CA SER A 28 -5.50 15.53 -1.25
C SER A 28 -7.03 15.69 -1.28
N LEU A 29 -7.70 15.32 -0.18
CA LEU A 29 -9.14 15.53 0.04
C LEU A 29 -9.45 16.91 0.66
N GLY A 30 -8.45 17.75 0.89
CA GLY A 30 -8.61 19.07 1.52
C GLY A 30 -8.76 19.03 3.05
N MET A 31 -8.56 17.86 3.68
CA MET A 31 -8.54 17.70 5.12
C MET A 31 -7.13 18.00 5.68
N ASN A 32 -7.07 18.83 6.70
CA ASN A 32 -5.82 19.16 7.38
C ASN A 32 -5.71 18.39 8.70
N VAL A 33 -4.89 17.34 8.69
CA VAL A 33 -4.61 16.52 9.86
C VAL A 33 -3.10 16.42 10.12
N SER A 34 -2.69 16.43 11.39
CA SER A 34 -1.29 16.23 11.74
C SER A 34 -0.92 14.75 11.68
N SER A 35 0.24 14.43 11.11
CA SER A 35 0.79 13.08 11.19
C SER A 35 1.17 12.70 12.63
N GLN A 36 1.39 13.68 13.50
CA GLN A 36 1.65 13.44 14.91
C GLN A 36 0.37 13.03 15.64
N GLU A 37 -0.75 13.72 15.41
CA GLU A 37 -2.05 13.36 15.98
C GLU A 37 -2.45 11.94 15.56
N LEU A 38 -2.32 11.62 14.26
CA LEU A 38 -2.57 10.27 13.75
C LEU A 38 -1.67 9.23 14.44
N TYR A 39 -0.40 9.56 14.66
CA TYR A 39 0.56 8.65 15.29
C TYR A 39 0.21 8.38 16.75
N GLU A 40 -0.15 9.42 17.50
CA GLU A 40 -0.60 9.31 18.90
C GLU A 40 -1.87 8.46 18.99
N SER A 41 -2.87 8.70 18.14
CA SER A 41 -4.10 7.88 18.10
C SER A 41 -3.85 6.41 17.71
N PHE A 42 -2.87 6.13 16.84
CA PHE A 42 -2.45 4.74 16.58
C PHE A 42 -1.77 4.10 17.79
N LEU A 43 -0.92 4.85 18.49
CA LEU A 43 -0.19 4.38 19.66
C LEU A 43 -1.15 4.05 20.82
N GLU A 44 -2.18 4.88 20.99
CA GLU A 44 -3.18 4.76 22.04
C GLU A 44 -4.34 3.81 21.68
N GLY A 45 -4.41 3.34 20.43
CA GLY A 45 -5.43 2.40 19.96
C GLY A 45 -6.82 3.04 19.76
N GLU A 46 -6.89 4.36 19.64
CA GLU A 46 -8.15 5.10 19.62
C GLU A 46 -8.99 4.80 18.37
N PHE A 47 -8.37 4.49 17.23
CA PHE A 47 -9.06 4.15 15.96
C PHE A 47 -9.94 2.90 16.04
N GLU A 48 -9.79 2.07 17.07
CA GLU A 48 -10.64 0.90 17.31
C GLU A 48 -11.85 1.22 18.22
N THR A 49 -11.97 2.47 18.68
CA THR A 49 -13.05 2.95 19.54
C THR A 49 -14.03 3.86 18.77
N GLU A 50 -15.18 4.15 19.36
CA GLU A 50 -16.15 5.11 18.81
C GLU A 50 -15.83 6.56 19.19
N GLU A 51 -14.97 6.79 20.19
CA GLU A 51 -14.59 8.14 20.63
C GLU A 51 -13.77 8.88 19.56
N ILE A 52 -13.10 8.14 18.67
CA ILE A 52 -12.30 8.70 17.57
C ILE A 52 -13.11 9.56 16.59
N TYR A 53 -14.43 9.34 16.50
CA TYR A 53 -15.33 10.15 15.65
C TYR A 53 -15.50 11.59 16.15
N ASP A 54 -15.13 11.89 17.40
CA ASP A 54 -15.11 13.25 17.93
C ASP A 54 -13.86 14.04 17.45
N TYR A 55 -12.84 13.34 16.96
CA TYR A 55 -11.52 13.91 16.62
C TYR A 55 -11.20 13.90 15.13
N PHE A 56 -11.70 12.91 14.37
CA PHE A 56 -11.38 12.75 12.95
C PHE A 56 -12.62 12.54 12.09
N GLU A 57 -12.51 12.93 10.82
CA GLU A 57 -13.52 12.63 9.80
C GLU A 57 -13.55 11.12 9.50
N GLU A 58 -14.73 10.63 9.08
CA GLU A 58 -14.97 9.21 8.83
C GLU A 58 -13.99 8.60 7.83
N ASP A 59 -13.63 9.32 6.77
CA ASP A 59 -12.65 8.86 5.77
C ASP A 59 -11.27 8.59 6.39
N ILE A 60 -10.84 9.41 7.36
CA ILE A 60 -9.57 9.23 8.08
C ILE A 60 -9.63 7.97 8.93
N ILE A 61 -10.73 7.78 9.66
CA ILE A 61 -10.96 6.63 10.53
C ILE A 61 -10.99 5.33 9.71
N ASN A 62 -11.70 5.35 8.57
CA ASN A 62 -11.80 4.25 7.62
C ASN A 62 -10.42 3.84 7.07
N MET A 63 -9.60 4.82 6.67
CA MET A 63 -8.22 4.55 6.25
C MET A 63 -7.35 4.00 7.39
N ALA A 64 -7.48 4.52 8.61
CA ALA A 64 -6.72 4.04 9.76
C ALA A 64 -7.08 2.59 10.12
N ARG A 65 -8.37 2.26 10.11
CA ARG A 65 -8.87 0.89 10.34
C ARG A 65 -8.41 -0.07 9.24
N ALA A 66 -8.45 0.35 7.97
CA ALA A 66 -7.89 -0.42 6.86
C ALA A 66 -6.39 -0.71 7.06
N TRP A 67 -5.63 0.29 7.53
CA TRP A 67 -4.21 0.16 7.81
C TRP A 67 -3.91 -0.79 8.97
N ILE A 68 -4.65 -0.69 10.08
CA ILE A 68 -4.55 -1.60 11.22
C ILE A 68 -4.82 -3.04 10.76
N TYR A 69 -5.82 -3.24 9.91
CA TYR A 69 -6.13 -4.56 9.37
C TYR A 69 -5.00 -5.12 8.50
N ILE A 70 -4.37 -4.28 7.66
CA ILE A 70 -3.18 -4.69 6.88
C ILE A 70 -2.04 -5.11 7.81
N LYS A 71 -1.77 -4.37 8.89
CA LYS A 71 -0.77 -4.73 9.91
C LYS A 71 -1.04 -6.12 10.47
N GLN A 72 -2.28 -6.40 10.88
CA GLN A 72 -2.68 -7.71 11.39
C GLN A 72 -2.46 -8.83 10.36
N VAL A 73 -2.87 -8.61 9.11
CA VAL A 73 -2.70 -9.60 8.03
C VAL A 73 -1.23 -9.89 7.73
N VAL A 74 -0.36 -8.87 7.77
CA VAL A 74 1.07 -9.04 7.56
C VAL A 74 1.71 -9.82 8.71
N TYR A 75 1.37 -9.51 9.97
CA TYR A 75 1.85 -10.27 11.12
C TYR A 75 1.39 -11.73 11.08
N GLU A 76 0.11 -12.00 10.78
CA GLU A 76 -0.39 -13.35 10.56
C GLU A 76 0.47 -14.09 9.51
N ALA A 77 0.74 -13.44 8.37
CA ALA A 77 1.52 -14.04 7.28
C ALA A 77 2.98 -14.33 7.67
N ILE A 78 3.60 -13.46 8.47
CA ILE A 78 4.96 -13.64 9.00
C ILE A 78 5.00 -14.82 9.98
N GLU A 79 4.04 -14.91 10.90
CA GLU A 79 3.92 -16.04 11.84
C GLU A 79 3.74 -17.37 11.10
N TYR A 80 2.88 -17.40 10.08
CA TYR A 80 2.71 -18.59 9.23
C TYR A 80 4.02 -19.01 8.57
N LYS A 81 4.78 -18.06 8.00
CA LYS A 81 6.08 -18.30 7.39
C LYS A 81 7.09 -18.92 8.37
N GLN A 82 7.11 -18.45 9.61
CA GLN A 82 8.02 -18.94 10.65
C GLN A 82 7.64 -20.34 11.15
N SER A 83 6.34 -20.67 11.13
CA SER A 83 5.82 -21.96 11.60
C SER A 83 5.93 -23.13 10.60
N ASP A 84 6.61 -22.93 9.46
CA ASP A 84 6.73 -23.88 8.34
C ASP A 84 5.38 -24.39 7.81
N ARG A 85 4.32 -23.62 8.08
CA ARG A 85 2.99 -23.84 7.53
C ARG A 85 2.95 -23.19 6.15
N ASN A 86 2.27 -23.85 5.22
CA ASN A 86 2.03 -23.26 3.90
C ASN A 86 1.33 -21.90 4.09
N ILE A 87 1.96 -20.81 3.59
CA ILE A 87 1.38 -19.46 3.45
C ILE A 87 0.33 -19.47 2.31
N SER A 88 -0.48 -20.54 2.24
CA SER A 88 -1.51 -20.72 1.23
C SER A 88 -2.69 -19.75 1.44
N ASP A 89 -2.73 -19.05 2.57
CA ASP A 89 -3.94 -18.43 3.08
C ASP A 89 -3.91 -16.89 3.13
N PHE A 90 -3.09 -16.22 2.31
CA PHE A 90 -3.42 -14.84 1.90
C PHE A 90 -4.67 -14.91 1.01
N LYS A 91 -5.82 -14.95 1.67
CA LYS A 91 -7.13 -15.16 1.06
C LYS A 91 -7.60 -13.85 0.46
N LEU A 92 -8.21 -13.93 -0.71
CA LEU A 92 -8.95 -12.83 -1.34
C LEU A 92 -9.88 -12.10 -0.35
N ARG A 93 -10.45 -12.83 0.62
CA ARG A 93 -11.25 -12.26 1.71
C ARG A 93 -10.51 -11.18 2.51
N LYS A 94 -9.23 -11.35 2.83
CA LYS A 94 -8.44 -10.35 3.55
C LYS A 94 -8.28 -9.07 2.72
N VAL A 95 -8.10 -9.20 1.40
CA VAL A 95 -8.03 -8.07 0.47
C VAL A 95 -9.38 -7.33 0.38
N ILE A 96 -10.48 -8.09 0.31
CA ILE A 96 -11.85 -7.55 0.36
C ILE A 96 -12.07 -6.76 1.66
N GLU A 97 -11.61 -7.28 2.79
CA GLU A 97 -11.81 -6.63 4.08
C GLU A 97 -11.11 -5.27 4.14
N VAL A 98 -9.87 -5.15 3.64
CA VAL A 98 -9.17 -3.87 3.50
C VAL A 98 -10.03 -2.86 2.73
N TYR A 99 -10.59 -3.29 1.60
CA TYR A 99 -11.49 -2.43 0.82
C TYR A 99 -12.77 -2.07 1.59
N SER A 100 -13.37 -3.01 2.33
CA SER A 100 -14.59 -2.73 3.10
C SER A 100 -14.41 -1.72 4.23
N TYR A 101 -13.18 -1.58 4.76
CA TYR A 101 -12.86 -0.50 5.67
C TYR A 101 -12.79 0.85 4.95
N LEU A 102 -12.19 0.90 3.75
CA LEU A 102 -12.09 2.13 2.97
C LEU A 102 -13.46 2.61 2.47
N ASP A 103 -14.31 1.68 2.03
CA ASP A 103 -15.66 1.94 1.51
C ASP A 103 -16.70 1.10 2.25
N PRO A 104 -17.21 1.59 3.41
CA PRO A 104 -18.23 0.87 4.18
C PRO A 104 -19.54 0.65 3.42
N HIS A 105 -19.80 1.43 2.37
CA HIS A 105 -20.97 1.27 1.50
C HIS A 105 -20.77 0.19 0.43
N LEU A 106 -19.55 -0.34 0.28
CA LEU A 106 -19.22 -1.42 -0.65
C LEU A 106 -19.57 -1.09 -2.11
N THR A 107 -19.40 0.17 -2.50
CA THR A 107 -19.85 0.75 -3.78
C THR A 107 -19.33 -0.02 -5.00
N TYR A 108 -18.09 -0.49 -4.92
CA TYR A 108 -17.34 -1.16 -5.99
C TYR A 108 -17.06 -2.64 -5.68
N MET A 109 -17.87 -3.27 -4.81
CA MET A 109 -17.71 -4.68 -4.46
C MET A 109 -17.83 -5.63 -5.66
N SER A 110 -18.47 -5.18 -6.74
CA SER A 110 -18.56 -5.92 -8.01
C SER A 110 -17.18 -6.22 -8.63
N SER A 111 -16.15 -5.42 -8.35
CA SER A 111 -14.77 -5.63 -8.79
C SER A 111 -14.15 -6.91 -8.20
N PHE A 112 -14.71 -7.44 -7.10
CA PHE A 112 -14.30 -8.73 -6.51
C PHE A 112 -15.16 -9.91 -6.97
N SER A 113 -16.13 -9.71 -7.86
CA SER A 113 -17.14 -10.73 -8.17
C SER A 113 -16.68 -11.84 -9.12
N GLY A 114 -15.66 -11.57 -9.95
CA GLY A 114 -15.22 -12.45 -11.03
C GLY A 114 -16.28 -12.67 -12.13
N LYS A 115 -17.28 -11.78 -12.24
CA LYS A 115 -18.39 -11.90 -13.20
C LYS A 115 -18.24 -11.01 -14.44
N THR A 116 -17.45 -9.95 -14.35
CA THR A 116 -17.15 -9.04 -15.47
C THR A 116 -15.69 -9.18 -15.90
N PRO A 117 -15.33 -8.85 -17.15
CA PRO A 117 -13.95 -8.86 -17.61
C PRO A 117 -13.00 -8.06 -16.70
N GLU A 118 -13.44 -6.91 -16.21
CA GLU A 118 -12.68 -6.05 -15.30
C GLU A 118 -12.45 -6.73 -13.95
N SER A 119 -13.50 -7.32 -13.36
CA SER A 119 -13.37 -8.06 -12.11
C SER A 119 -12.49 -9.31 -12.23
N ILE A 120 -12.54 -10.01 -13.37
CA ILE A 120 -11.66 -11.17 -13.63
C ILE A 120 -10.21 -10.70 -13.71
N LYS A 121 -9.94 -9.65 -14.49
CA LYS A 121 -8.61 -9.06 -14.64
C LYS A 121 -8.04 -8.62 -13.29
N PHE A 122 -8.85 -7.98 -12.45
CA PHE A 122 -8.43 -7.56 -11.11
C PHE A 122 -8.10 -8.74 -10.20
N LEU A 123 -8.93 -9.80 -10.19
CA LEU A 123 -8.67 -11.01 -9.40
C LEU A 123 -7.40 -11.73 -9.86
N GLU A 124 -7.17 -11.81 -11.17
CA GLU A 124 -5.94 -12.35 -11.75
C GLU A 124 -4.72 -11.52 -11.32
N LEU A 125 -4.83 -10.19 -11.31
CA LEU A 125 -3.78 -9.28 -10.85
C LEU A 125 -3.44 -9.50 -9.37
N ILE A 126 -4.44 -9.66 -8.50
CA ILE A 126 -4.21 -9.96 -7.07
C ILE A 126 -3.52 -11.31 -6.91
N GLN A 127 -3.97 -12.33 -7.65
CA GLN A 127 -3.38 -13.66 -7.59
C GLN A 127 -1.94 -13.67 -8.12
N SER A 128 -1.67 -13.00 -9.23
CA SER A 128 -0.34 -12.92 -9.82
C SER A 128 0.63 -12.16 -8.91
N THR A 129 0.18 -11.05 -8.31
CA THR A 129 0.95 -10.27 -7.33
C THR A 129 1.31 -11.11 -6.13
N ARG A 130 0.34 -11.82 -5.54
CA ARG A 130 0.60 -12.74 -4.44
C ARG A 130 1.64 -13.79 -4.81
N ASN A 131 1.47 -14.47 -5.94
CA ASN A 131 2.38 -15.53 -6.38
C ASN A 131 3.80 -14.98 -6.62
N TYR A 132 3.91 -13.82 -7.26
CA TYR A 132 5.20 -13.18 -7.53
C TYR A 132 5.91 -12.81 -6.23
N VAL A 133 5.20 -12.16 -5.31
CA VAL A 133 5.73 -11.78 -4.00
C VAL A 133 6.18 -13.03 -3.23
N LEU A 134 5.41 -14.12 -3.20
CA LEU A 134 5.81 -15.31 -2.45
C LEU A 134 7.02 -16.04 -3.03
N THR A 135 7.31 -15.89 -4.33
CA THR A 135 8.36 -16.67 -5.02
C THR A 135 9.61 -15.88 -5.38
N ASN A 136 9.57 -14.55 -5.32
CA ASN A 136 10.70 -13.68 -5.64
C ASN A 136 11.20 -12.97 -4.37
N ASP A 137 12.52 -12.85 -4.23
CA ASP A 137 13.17 -12.16 -3.10
C ASP A 137 14.07 -10.98 -3.51
N SER A 138 14.21 -10.70 -4.82
CA SER A 138 14.94 -9.51 -5.27
C SER A 138 14.11 -8.25 -4.98
N LYS A 139 14.68 -7.34 -4.17
CA LYS A 139 14.06 -6.07 -3.80
C LYS A 139 13.63 -5.26 -5.02
N GLU A 140 14.51 -5.10 -6.01
CA GLU A 140 14.26 -4.35 -7.23
C GLU A 140 13.15 -4.99 -8.07
N SER A 141 13.18 -6.32 -8.20
CA SER A 141 12.17 -7.08 -8.94
C SER A 141 10.79 -6.97 -8.27
N ILE A 142 10.73 -7.05 -6.94
CA ILE A 142 9.51 -6.84 -6.15
C ILE A 142 8.98 -5.42 -6.35
N LEU A 143 9.84 -4.40 -6.25
CA LEU A 143 9.45 -2.99 -6.41
C LEU A 143 8.93 -2.70 -7.81
N GLU A 144 9.58 -3.23 -8.85
CA GLU A 144 9.10 -3.11 -10.24
C GLU A 144 7.72 -3.73 -10.40
N TYR A 145 7.52 -4.94 -9.88
CA TYR A 145 6.23 -5.61 -9.97
C TYR A 145 5.12 -4.89 -9.19
N LEU A 146 5.43 -4.38 -7.99
CA LEU A 146 4.50 -3.60 -7.19
C LEU A 146 4.14 -2.26 -7.84
N LEU A 147 5.08 -1.64 -8.56
CA LEU A 147 4.79 -0.44 -9.34
C LEU A 147 3.83 -0.76 -10.51
N ILE A 148 4.02 -1.89 -11.20
CA ILE A 148 3.07 -2.35 -12.24
C ILE A 148 1.68 -2.58 -11.63
N PHE A 149 1.61 -3.27 -10.48
CA PHE A 149 0.36 -3.47 -9.75
C PHE A 149 -0.33 -2.14 -9.42
N TYR A 150 0.40 -1.20 -8.82
CA TYR A 150 -0.11 0.11 -8.47
C TYR A 150 -0.63 0.87 -9.70
N LEU A 151 0.14 0.91 -10.79
CA LEU A 151 -0.25 1.59 -12.02
C LEU A 151 -1.45 0.94 -12.70
N ASP A 152 -1.59 -0.39 -12.70
CA ASP A 152 -2.79 -1.05 -13.27
C ASP A 152 -4.03 -0.72 -12.45
N VAL A 153 -3.95 -0.72 -11.11
CA VAL A 153 -5.10 -0.34 -10.28
C VAL A 153 -5.44 1.14 -10.46
N SER A 154 -4.45 2.04 -10.49
CA SER A 154 -4.66 3.47 -10.77
C SER A 154 -5.26 3.71 -12.16
N LEU A 155 -4.80 3.01 -13.20
CA LEU A 155 -5.29 3.22 -14.57
C LEU A 155 -6.71 2.70 -14.76
N ASN A 156 -7.02 1.51 -14.23
CA ASN A 156 -8.32 0.85 -14.45
C ASN A 156 -9.39 1.28 -13.44
N GLN A 157 -9.01 2.01 -12.38
CA GLN A 157 -9.92 2.60 -11.39
C GLN A 157 -10.94 1.57 -10.83
N TYR A 158 -10.47 0.35 -10.50
CA TYR A 158 -11.34 -0.76 -10.07
C TYR A 158 -12.25 -0.41 -8.86
N PHE A 159 -11.87 0.59 -8.06
CA PHE A 159 -12.59 1.06 -6.88
C PHE A 159 -12.91 2.56 -6.94
N GLY A 160 -12.97 3.14 -8.15
CA GLY A 160 -13.11 4.59 -8.32
C GLY A 160 -12.03 5.36 -7.55
N TYR A 161 -12.44 6.39 -6.80
CA TYR A 161 -11.52 7.24 -6.04
C TYR A 161 -10.72 6.51 -4.95
N PHE A 162 -11.14 5.31 -4.53
CA PHE A 162 -10.39 4.49 -3.57
C PHE A 162 -9.25 3.70 -4.20
N SER A 163 -9.18 3.60 -5.53
CA SER A 163 -8.26 2.69 -6.24
C SER A 163 -6.81 2.93 -5.86
N GLU A 164 -6.39 4.20 -5.86
CA GLU A 164 -4.99 4.55 -5.59
C GLU A 164 -4.62 4.30 -4.13
N ILE A 165 -5.43 4.76 -3.18
CA ILE A 165 -5.14 4.56 -1.74
C ILE A 165 -5.18 3.08 -1.37
N PHE A 166 -6.14 2.33 -1.91
CA PHE A 166 -6.21 0.88 -1.75
C PHE A 166 -4.94 0.20 -2.28
N ALA A 167 -4.56 0.47 -3.53
CA ALA A 167 -3.37 -0.13 -4.12
C ALA A 167 -2.11 0.25 -3.36
N PHE A 168 -1.99 1.52 -2.97
CA PHE A 168 -0.84 2.01 -2.24
C PHE A 168 -0.71 1.34 -0.86
N MET A 169 -1.79 1.24 -0.09
CA MET A 169 -1.78 0.55 1.20
C MET A 169 -1.39 -0.93 1.07
N ILE A 170 -1.88 -1.63 0.05
CA ILE A 170 -1.49 -3.02 -0.23
C ILE A 170 0.00 -3.11 -0.58
N VAL A 171 0.53 -2.20 -1.40
CA VAL A 171 1.96 -2.12 -1.71
C VAL A 171 2.78 -1.97 -0.43
N GLN A 172 2.41 -1.04 0.47
CA GLN A 172 3.14 -0.85 1.73
C GLN A 172 3.12 -2.09 2.63
N GLY A 173 1.96 -2.75 2.74
CA GLY A 173 1.84 -4.02 3.47
C GLY A 173 2.77 -5.10 2.92
N ILE A 174 2.86 -5.22 1.59
CA ILE A 174 3.75 -6.18 0.92
C ILE A 174 5.23 -5.83 1.16
N LEU A 175 5.61 -4.56 1.09
CA LEU A 175 6.98 -4.12 1.38
C LEU A 175 7.38 -4.55 2.80
N MET A 176 6.54 -4.27 3.80
CA MET A 176 6.79 -4.66 5.19
C MET A 176 6.84 -6.18 5.37
N PHE A 177 5.93 -6.93 4.72
CA PHE A 177 5.99 -8.40 4.71
C PHE A 177 7.32 -8.93 4.15
N LYS A 178 7.89 -8.23 3.15
CA LYS A 178 9.18 -8.57 2.54
C LYS A 178 10.40 -8.02 3.29
N GLY A 179 10.21 -7.30 4.41
CA GLY A 179 11.31 -6.63 5.10
C GLY A 179 11.94 -5.52 4.27
N ILE A 180 11.19 -4.96 3.31
CA ILE A 180 11.58 -3.79 2.52
C ILE A 180 10.97 -2.56 3.19
N THR A 181 11.76 -1.50 3.36
CA THR A 181 11.27 -0.31 4.03
C THR A 181 10.12 0.34 3.26
N PRO A 182 9.03 0.75 3.93
CA PRO A 182 7.90 1.43 3.31
C PRO A 182 8.30 2.68 2.53
N ILE A 183 7.52 3.00 1.49
CA ILE A 183 7.66 4.22 0.72
C ILE A 183 6.87 5.31 1.44
N THR A 184 7.56 6.20 2.17
CA THR A 184 6.90 7.31 2.85
C THR A 184 6.64 8.48 1.89
N LEU A 185 5.36 8.82 1.73
CA LEU A 185 4.91 9.93 0.89
C LEU A 185 5.15 11.32 1.52
N SER A 186 5.75 11.40 2.71
CA SER A 186 6.08 12.70 3.33
C SER A 186 7.09 13.51 2.52
N GLN A 187 7.83 12.85 1.61
CA GLN A 187 8.61 13.50 0.56
C GLN A 187 7.82 13.64 -0.76
N ILE A 188 6.50 13.79 -0.67
CA ILE A 188 5.57 14.12 -1.77
C ILE A 188 4.69 15.31 -1.37
N ILE A 189 4.80 15.90 -0.17
CA ILE A 189 4.06 17.14 0.16
C ILE A 189 4.98 18.34 0.42
N GLN A 190 6.26 18.12 0.67
CA GLN A 190 7.29 19.16 0.52
C GLN A 190 8.01 19.08 -0.84
N ASP A 191 7.77 18.00 -1.61
CA ASP A 191 8.31 17.65 -2.94
C ASP A 191 7.17 17.58 -4.00
N SER A 192 6.01 18.20 -3.72
CA SER A 192 4.62 17.82 -4.15
C SER A 192 4.14 18.05 -5.57
N GLY A 193 4.90 18.71 -6.43
CA GLY A 193 4.53 18.75 -7.85
C GLY A 193 5.02 17.49 -8.55
N GLU A 194 6.31 17.20 -8.41
CA GLU A 194 7.03 16.44 -9.41
C GLU A 194 6.71 14.95 -9.41
N THR A 195 6.53 14.33 -8.25
CA THR A 195 6.23 12.88 -8.19
C THR A 195 4.78 12.59 -8.59
N TYR A 196 3.83 13.43 -8.17
CA TYR A 196 2.45 13.31 -8.59
C TYR A 196 2.31 13.63 -10.09
N GLU A 197 2.96 14.69 -10.58
CA GLU A 197 3.02 14.98 -12.01
C GLU A 197 3.65 13.85 -12.82
N LEU A 198 4.74 13.24 -12.32
CA LEU A 198 5.35 12.07 -12.96
C LEU A 198 4.37 10.90 -13.01
N HIS A 199 3.63 10.66 -11.93
CA HIS A 199 2.60 9.63 -11.88
C HIS A 199 1.50 9.88 -12.90
N VAL A 200 0.92 11.09 -12.93
CA VAL A 200 -0.13 11.48 -13.88
C VAL A 200 0.36 11.36 -15.33
N LYS A 201 1.53 11.92 -15.64
CA LYS A 201 2.15 11.83 -16.98
C LYS A 201 2.42 10.37 -17.38
N LEU A 202 2.84 9.54 -16.43
CA LEU A 202 3.07 8.13 -16.71
C LEU A 202 1.75 7.41 -17.01
N LEU A 203 0.69 7.65 -16.23
CA LEU A 203 -0.65 7.08 -16.48
C LEU A 203 -1.16 7.43 -17.88
N GLU A 204 -1.02 8.69 -18.31
CA GLU A 204 -1.39 9.13 -19.66
C GLU A 204 -0.66 8.36 -20.76
N ILE A 205 0.65 8.12 -20.59
CA ILE A 205 1.46 7.37 -21.57
C ILE A 205 1.04 5.90 -21.60
N ILE A 206 0.96 5.26 -20.43
CA ILE A 206 0.75 3.81 -20.36
C ILE A 206 -0.69 3.40 -20.68
N ALA A 207 -1.65 4.33 -20.63
CA ALA A 207 -3.06 4.09 -20.97
C ALA A 207 -3.25 3.49 -22.37
N ASN A 208 -2.32 3.74 -23.29
CA ASN A 208 -2.37 3.27 -24.67
C ASN A 208 -1.38 2.14 -24.97
N LEU A 209 -0.75 1.57 -23.94
CA LEU A 209 0.29 0.55 -24.06
C LEU A 209 -0.14 -0.76 -23.40
N LYS A 210 0.43 -1.87 -23.85
CA LYS A 210 0.27 -3.15 -23.15
C LYS A 210 1.12 -3.15 -21.89
N VAL A 211 0.68 -3.86 -20.85
CA VAL A 211 1.37 -3.93 -19.53
C VAL A 211 2.84 -4.33 -19.66
N ASN A 212 3.15 -5.26 -20.58
CA ASN A 212 4.53 -5.72 -20.82
C ASN A 212 5.44 -4.69 -21.52
N GLU A 213 4.89 -3.55 -21.97
CA GLU A 213 5.62 -2.43 -22.58
C GLU A 213 5.88 -1.29 -21.58
N TRP A 214 5.27 -1.33 -20.39
CA TRP A 214 5.34 -0.24 -19.41
C TRP A 214 6.77 -0.05 -18.88
N SER A 215 7.47 -1.14 -18.54
CA SER A 215 8.84 -1.07 -18.01
C SER A 215 9.88 -0.58 -19.02
N GLN A 216 9.51 -0.52 -20.30
CA GLN A 216 10.37 0.03 -21.35
C GLN A 216 10.36 1.57 -21.35
N GLN A 217 9.31 2.19 -20.80
CA GLN A 217 9.13 3.64 -20.79
C GLN A 217 10.14 4.33 -19.86
N ASN A 218 10.69 5.45 -20.32
CA ASN A 218 11.66 6.21 -19.51
C ASN A 218 11.04 6.76 -18.23
N LEU A 219 9.78 7.25 -18.29
CA LEU A 219 9.07 7.73 -17.10
C LEU A 219 8.80 6.61 -16.10
N PHE A 220 8.55 5.38 -16.55
CA PHE A 220 8.41 4.23 -15.66
C PHE A 220 9.72 3.97 -14.92
N LYS A 221 10.85 3.91 -15.63
CA LYS A 221 12.18 3.70 -15.04
C LYS A 221 12.55 4.80 -14.05
N GLU A 222 12.21 6.05 -14.37
CA GLU A 222 12.39 7.17 -13.45
C GLU A 222 11.53 6.99 -12.20
N TYR A 223 10.27 6.62 -12.35
CA TYR A 223 9.37 6.46 -11.22
C TYR A 223 9.78 5.28 -10.32
N LEU A 224 10.18 4.17 -10.91
CA LEU A 224 10.77 3.03 -10.21
C LEU A 224 12.03 3.42 -9.46
N LYS A 225 12.93 4.22 -10.06
CA LYS A 225 14.13 4.71 -9.37
C LYS A 225 13.77 5.57 -8.15
N ARG A 226 12.69 6.36 -8.22
CA ARG A 226 12.18 7.10 -7.05
C ARG A 226 11.72 6.13 -5.97
N TRP A 227 10.93 5.11 -6.31
CA TRP A 227 10.49 4.08 -5.35
C TRP A 227 11.68 3.40 -4.67
N ILE A 228 12.65 2.90 -5.45
CA ILE A 228 13.88 2.28 -4.95
C ILE A 228 14.58 3.22 -3.96
N SER A 229 14.83 4.47 -4.36
CA SER A 229 15.51 5.44 -3.49
C SER A 229 14.75 5.71 -2.18
N LYS A 230 13.41 5.78 -2.20
CA LYS A 230 12.62 5.97 -0.96
C LYS A 230 12.73 4.77 -0.02
N THR A 231 12.85 3.55 -0.55
CA THR A 231 13.05 2.33 0.26
C THR A 231 14.49 2.11 0.73
N GLU A 232 15.44 2.95 0.33
CA GLU A 232 16.85 2.89 0.77
C GLU A 232 17.15 3.92 1.86
N LYS A 233 16.59 5.12 1.76
CA LYS A 233 16.88 6.27 2.65
C LYS A 233 16.42 6.11 4.09
N SER A 234 15.58 5.14 4.39
CA SER A 234 14.91 5.00 5.69
C SER A 234 15.67 4.12 6.69
N PHE A 235 16.81 3.52 6.31
CA PHE A 235 17.73 2.86 7.25
C PHE A 235 18.62 3.84 8.04
N ASP A 236 18.76 5.11 7.60
CA ASP A 236 19.65 6.08 8.26
C ASP A 236 19.07 6.67 9.57
N TYR A 237 17.80 6.42 9.89
CA TYR A 237 17.13 6.97 11.08
C TYR A 237 16.99 5.97 12.25
N MET A 238 17.43 4.72 12.08
CA MET A 238 17.39 3.69 13.14
C MET A 238 18.75 3.48 13.84
N GLU A 239 19.78 4.29 13.53
CA GLU A 239 21.07 4.30 14.23
C GLU A 239 21.28 5.58 15.08
N ILE A 240 20.32 5.93 15.94
CA ILE A 240 20.54 6.91 17.03
C ILE A 240 19.94 6.40 18.34
#